data_AF-A0A7U9SQT1-F1
#
_entry.id   AF-A0A7U9SQT1-F1
#
_cell.length_a   1.000
_cell.length_b   1.000
_cell.length_c   1.000
_cell.angle_alpha   90.00
_cell.angle_beta   90.00
_cell.angle_gamma   90.00
#
_symmetry.space_group_name_H-M   'P 1'
#
loop_
_entity.id
_entity.type
_entity.pdbx_description
1 polymer ?
#
loop_
_entity_poly.entity_id
_entity_poly.type
_entity_poly.pdbx_seq_one_letter_code
_entity_poly.pdbx_strand_id
1 'polypeptide(L)'
;MGKIVKLSNLKKTIRYLKKNGLRQAYYAMKERIGAEKEDNYHYQPPGEECLKGQAAEGKSFSVKFSILVPAFETSEEHLQAMIASVLGQSYGNLELIIADASTTDRVERVVKAWEDKRVMYRRLKQNTGISSNTNQALMYATGDYAGLLDHDDILAPDALYEMAACINEKEGQGISLQLLYSDEDKCDQGQERYFEVHRKPDFNLDLLLSNNYICHFMVMKRQLMQELTFRSVCDGA
;
A
#
# COMPACT_ATOMS: atom_id res chain seq x y z
N MET A 1 -26.97 7.58 26.02
CA MET A 1 -27.70 8.16 24.87
C MET A 1 -27.05 7.67 23.60
N GLY A 2 -27.85 7.21 22.63
CA GLY A 2 -27.47 6.25 21.60
C GLY A 2 -26.31 6.69 20.71
N LYS A 3 -25.32 5.80 20.54
CA LYS A 3 -24.31 5.91 19.48
C LYS A 3 -25.03 5.88 18.13
N ILE A 4 -24.83 6.92 17.33
CA ILE A 4 -25.34 7.04 15.96
C ILE A 4 -24.75 5.90 15.14
N VAL A 5 -25.55 4.87 14.85
CA VAL A 5 -25.17 3.82 13.90
C VAL A 5 -25.11 4.48 12.53
N LYS A 6 -23.90 4.61 11.95
CA LYS A 6 -23.73 5.19 10.62
C LYS A 6 -24.63 4.47 9.59
N LEU A 7 -25.40 5.22 8.81
CA LEU A 7 -26.34 4.70 7.79
C LEU A 7 -25.65 3.76 6.77
N SER A 8 -24.36 3.98 6.49
CA SER A 8 -23.53 3.12 5.64
C SER A 8 -23.30 1.74 6.24
N ASN A 9 -23.06 1.66 7.55
CA ASN A 9 -22.90 0.41 8.29
C ASN A 9 -24.22 -0.38 8.31
N LEU A 10 -25.36 0.30 8.41
CA LEU A 10 -26.69 -0.32 8.34
C LEU A 10 -26.95 -0.99 6.99
N LYS A 11 -26.64 -0.32 5.87
CA LYS A 11 -26.77 -0.89 4.52
C LYS A 11 -25.85 -2.12 4.32
N LYS A 12 -24.60 -2.05 4.80
CA LYS A 12 -23.66 -3.19 4.76
C LYS A 12 -24.17 -4.36 5.60
N THR A 13 -24.68 -4.12 6.80
CA THR A 13 -25.24 -5.15 7.67
C THR A 13 -26.49 -5.78 7.07
N ILE A 14 -27.40 -5.01 6.46
CA ILE A 14 -28.59 -5.56 5.78
C ILE A 14 -28.19 -6.46 4.59
N ARG A 15 -27.21 -6.06 3.78
CA ARG A 15 -26.70 -6.92 2.68
C ARG A 15 -26.07 -8.19 3.22
N TYR A 16 -25.25 -8.08 4.27
CA TYR A 16 -24.57 -9.22 4.88
C TYR A 16 -25.57 -10.20 5.51
N LEU A 17 -26.62 -9.68 6.16
CA LEU A 17 -27.71 -10.45 6.76
C LEU A 17 -28.52 -11.21 5.71
N LYS A 18 -28.79 -10.58 4.54
CA LYS A 18 -29.42 -11.26 3.40
C LYS A 18 -28.56 -12.38 2.80
N LYS A 19 -27.23 -12.27 2.89
CA LYS A 19 -26.29 -13.23 2.29
C LYS A 19 -25.91 -14.38 3.23
N ASN A 20 -25.74 -14.10 4.54
CA ASN A 20 -25.10 -15.00 5.50
C ASN A 20 -25.99 -15.37 6.70
N GLY A 21 -27.22 -14.85 6.76
CA GLY A 21 -28.20 -15.14 7.82
C GLY A 21 -28.04 -14.29 9.09
N LEU A 22 -29.09 -14.30 9.92
CA LEU A 22 -29.24 -13.46 11.11
C LEU A 22 -28.14 -13.67 12.15
N ARG A 23 -27.74 -14.92 12.37
CA ARG A 23 -26.74 -15.28 13.40
C ARG A 23 -25.35 -14.73 13.07
N GLN A 24 -24.89 -14.92 11.83
CA GLN A 24 -23.59 -14.39 11.36
C GLN A 24 -23.58 -12.86 11.32
N ALA A 25 -24.70 -12.24 10.92
CA ALA A 25 -24.82 -10.78 10.92
C ALA A 25 -24.77 -10.17 12.34
N TYR A 26 -25.35 -10.86 13.34
CA TYR A 26 -25.28 -10.45 14.73
C TYR A 26 -23.84 -10.48 15.27
N TYR A 27 -23.09 -11.56 15.02
CA TYR A 27 -21.69 -11.66 15.46
C TYR A 27 -20.81 -10.60 14.76
N ALA A 28 -20.92 -10.45 13.44
CA ALA A 28 -20.18 -9.41 12.71
C ALA A 28 -20.52 -7.98 13.18
N MET A 29 -21.78 -7.72 13.56
CA MET A 29 -22.18 -6.44 14.17
C MET A 29 -21.60 -6.26 15.57
N LYS A 30 -21.60 -7.31 16.40
CA LYS A 30 -21.04 -7.29 17.75
C LYS A 30 -19.52 -7.08 17.72
N GLU A 31 -18.81 -7.73 16.81
CA GLU A 31 -17.38 -7.52 16.56
C GLU A 31 -17.08 -6.09 16.12
N ARG A 32 -17.83 -5.55 15.14
CA ARG A 32 -17.67 -4.15 14.72
C ARG A 32 -17.87 -3.15 15.85
N ILE A 33 -18.90 -3.35 16.68
CA ILE A 33 -19.17 -2.49 17.83
C ILE A 33 -18.11 -2.66 18.95
N GLY A 34 -17.54 -3.86 19.08
CA GLY A 34 -16.43 -4.16 19.97
C GLY A 34 -15.14 -3.46 19.55
N ALA A 35 -14.75 -3.60 18.28
CA ALA A 35 -13.59 -2.93 17.69
C ALA A 35 -13.72 -1.39 17.75
N GLU A 36 -14.91 -0.84 17.47
CA GLU A 36 -15.18 0.60 17.64
C GLU A 36 -15.07 1.11 19.09
N LYS A 37 -15.06 0.22 20.10
CA LYS A 37 -14.92 0.59 21.52
C LYS A 37 -13.48 0.54 22.04
N GLU A 38 -12.55 -0.12 21.35
CA GLU A 38 -11.18 -0.36 21.85
C GLU A 38 -10.11 0.59 21.29
N ASP A 39 -10.33 1.24 20.16
CA ASP A 39 -9.28 2.09 19.54
C ASP A 39 -9.20 3.50 20.14
N ASN A 40 -8.41 3.64 21.22
CA ASN A 40 -7.75 4.90 21.59
C ASN A 40 -6.48 5.15 20.74
N TYR A 41 -6.37 4.51 19.59
CA TYR A 41 -5.25 4.69 18.68
C TYR A 41 -5.36 6.04 17.95
N HIS A 42 -4.23 6.74 17.87
CA HIS A 42 -4.07 7.93 17.06
C HIS A 42 -2.71 7.86 16.38
N TYR A 43 -2.72 7.75 15.05
CA TYR A 43 -1.50 7.82 14.27
C TYR A 43 -0.85 9.19 14.47
N GLN A 44 0.44 9.18 14.81
CA GLN A 44 1.25 10.39 14.91
C GLN A 44 2.33 10.29 13.84
N PRO A 45 2.26 11.11 12.76
CA PRO A 45 3.29 11.10 11.75
C PRO A 45 4.62 11.61 12.33
N PRO A 46 5.77 11.21 11.76
CA PRO A 46 7.05 11.76 12.16
C PRO A 46 7.08 13.27 11.99
N GLY A 47 7.68 13.97 12.96
CA GLY A 47 7.85 15.42 12.88
C GLY A 47 8.79 15.85 11.76
N GLU A 48 8.67 17.10 11.29
CA GLU A 48 9.49 17.61 10.18
C GLU A 48 11.00 17.48 10.39
N GLU A 49 11.48 17.65 11.64
CA GLU A 49 12.90 17.52 11.96
C GLU A 49 13.38 16.09 11.78
N CYS A 50 12.57 15.11 12.18
CA CYS A 50 12.84 13.69 11.95
C CYS A 50 12.92 13.40 10.45
N LEU A 51 11.93 13.83 9.66
CA LEU A 51 11.91 13.64 8.21
C LEU A 51 13.12 14.29 7.51
N LYS A 52 13.56 15.47 7.98
CA LYS A 52 14.78 16.12 7.48
C LYS A 52 16.05 15.34 7.83
N GLY A 53 16.11 14.77 9.04
CA GLY A 53 17.18 13.86 9.45
C GLY A 53 17.25 12.62 8.58
N GLN A 54 16.11 11.96 8.39
CA GLN A 54 15.96 10.80 7.50
C GLN A 54 16.39 11.11 6.06
N ALA A 55 15.97 12.25 5.51
CA ALA A 55 16.36 12.68 4.17
C ALA A 55 17.86 12.99 4.05
N ALA A 56 18.51 13.46 5.12
CA ALA A 56 19.95 13.70 5.14
C ALA A 56 20.74 12.38 5.20
N GLU A 57 20.35 11.49 6.09
CA GLU A 57 20.99 10.18 6.26
C GLU A 57 20.77 9.29 5.04
N GLY A 58 19.55 9.27 4.48
CA GLY A 58 19.18 8.46 3.32
C GLY A 58 20.02 8.76 2.07
N LYS A 59 20.66 9.93 1.98
CA LYS A 59 21.62 10.21 0.89
C LYS A 59 22.86 9.31 0.91
N SER A 60 23.17 8.70 2.05
CA SER A 60 24.27 7.74 2.19
C SER A 60 23.87 6.33 1.75
N PHE A 61 22.57 6.03 1.67
CA PHE A 61 22.08 4.72 1.26
C PHE A 61 22.02 4.64 -0.27
N SER A 62 22.40 3.50 -0.83
CA SER A 62 22.45 3.30 -2.28
C SER A 62 21.19 2.67 -2.86
N VAL A 63 20.36 2.04 -2.02
CA VAL A 63 19.18 1.27 -2.43
C VAL A 63 18.18 2.12 -3.20
N LYS A 64 17.72 1.66 -4.36
CA LYS A 64 16.63 2.30 -5.12
C LYS A 64 15.36 1.47 -5.04
N PHE A 65 14.21 2.11 -4.84
CA PHE A 65 12.91 1.46 -4.90
C PHE A 65 12.18 1.72 -6.23
N SER A 66 11.54 0.69 -6.77
CA SER A 66 10.51 0.82 -7.82
C SER A 66 9.14 0.58 -7.21
N ILE A 67 8.31 1.62 -7.08
CA ILE A 67 6.95 1.50 -6.56
C ILE A 67 6.02 1.21 -7.72
N LEU A 68 5.36 0.05 -7.69
CA LEU A 68 4.52 -0.45 -8.76
C LEU A 68 3.05 -0.22 -8.41
N VAL A 69 2.35 0.50 -9.28
CA VAL A 69 0.94 0.85 -9.10
C VAL A 69 0.13 0.44 -10.33
N PRO A 70 -0.60 -0.68 -10.27
CA PRO A 70 -1.64 -0.96 -11.27
C PRO A 70 -2.84 -0.02 -11.02
N ALA A 71 -3.25 0.75 -12.02
CA ALA A 71 -4.37 1.69 -11.92
C ALA A 71 -5.51 1.30 -12.87
N PHE A 72 -6.76 1.48 -12.41
CA PHE A 72 -7.95 1.24 -13.23
C PHE A 72 -9.13 2.11 -12.79
N GLU A 73 -9.51 3.08 -13.61
CA GLU A 73 -10.62 4.01 -13.40
C GLU A 73 -10.56 4.72 -12.02
N THR A 74 -9.35 4.90 -11.49
CA THR A 74 -9.07 5.51 -10.18
C THR A 74 -9.61 6.94 -10.11
N SER A 75 -10.18 7.33 -8.96
CA SER A 75 -10.62 8.72 -8.75
C SER A 75 -9.41 9.67 -8.75
N GLU A 76 -9.62 10.89 -9.21
CA GLU A 76 -8.53 11.88 -9.29
C GLU A 76 -7.98 12.20 -7.89
N GLU A 77 -8.86 12.27 -6.89
CA GLU A 77 -8.52 12.52 -5.47
C GLU A 77 -7.58 11.45 -4.90
N HIS A 78 -7.93 10.16 -5.06
CA HIS A 78 -7.11 9.06 -4.55
C HIS A 78 -5.76 8.99 -5.27
N LEU A 79 -5.77 9.15 -6.58
CA LEU A 79 -4.55 9.09 -7.38
C LEU A 79 -3.60 10.24 -7.06
N GLN A 80 -4.12 11.46 -6.84
CA GLN A 80 -3.31 12.60 -6.40
C GLN A 80 -2.71 12.36 -5.01
N ALA A 81 -3.51 11.86 -4.06
CA ALA A 81 -3.04 11.53 -2.71
C ALA A 81 -1.94 10.46 -2.73
N MET A 82 -2.13 9.39 -3.52
CA MET A 82 -1.15 8.32 -3.68
C MET A 82 0.17 8.86 -4.25
N ILE A 83 0.14 9.59 -5.38
CA ILE A 83 1.34 10.18 -6.00
C ILE A 83 2.04 11.12 -5.02
N ALA A 84 1.29 11.99 -4.33
CA ALA A 84 1.84 12.90 -3.34
C ALA A 84 2.54 12.15 -2.20
N SER A 85 1.95 11.06 -1.70
CA SER A 85 2.52 10.25 -0.62
C SER A 85 3.84 9.58 -1.01
N VAL A 86 3.95 9.09 -2.25
CA VAL A 86 5.17 8.46 -2.77
C VAL A 86 6.25 9.49 -3.06
N LEU A 87 5.91 10.61 -3.70
CA LEU A 87 6.89 11.64 -4.05
C LEU A 87 7.37 12.44 -2.84
N GLY A 88 6.55 12.52 -1.79
CA GLY A 88 6.80 13.18 -0.51
C GLY A 88 7.52 12.33 0.54
N GLN A 89 7.95 11.10 0.19
CA GLN A 89 8.74 10.26 1.08
C GLN A 89 10.03 10.96 1.52
N SER A 90 10.43 10.80 2.79
CA SER A 90 11.71 11.30 3.30
C SER A 90 12.90 10.65 2.61
N TYR A 91 12.74 9.43 2.10
CA TYR A 91 13.70 8.75 1.24
C TYR A 91 13.44 8.99 -0.24
N GLY A 92 14.33 9.73 -0.91
CA GLY A 92 14.10 10.20 -2.28
C GLY A 92 14.56 9.29 -3.42
N ASN A 93 15.31 8.22 -3.15
CA ASN A 93 15.87 7.34 -4.19
C ASN A 93 14.85 6.29 -4.65
N LEU A 94 13.86 6.75 -5.41
CA LEU A 94 12.75 5.93 -5.88
C LEU A 94 12.37 6.28 -7.32
N GLU A 95 11.61 5.37 -7.92
CA GLU A 95 10.77 5.62 -9.08
C GLU A 95 9.36 5.10 -8.83
N LEU A 96 8.37 5.80 -9.37
CA LEU A 96 6.96 5.45 -9.30
C LEU A 96 6.49 5.02 -10.69
N ILE A 97 6.06 3.77 -10.84
CA ILE A 97 5.63 3.18 -12.11
C ILE A 97 4.14 2.93 -12.04
N ILE A 98 3.38 3.70 -12.81
CA ILE A 98 1.92 3.61 -12.88
C ILE A 98 1.54 2.90 -14.17
N ALA A 99 1.01 1.69 -14.05
CA ALA A 99 0.50 0.90 -15.17
C ALA A 99 -1.03 1.03 -15.22
N ASP A 100 -1.52 1.83 -16.16
CA ASP A 100 -2.91 2.25 -16.25
C ASP A 100 -3.69 1.42 -17.28
N ALA A 101 -4.63 0.63 -16.79
CA ALA A 101 -5.55 -0.16 -17.60
C ALA A 101 -6.90 0.52 -17.84
N SER A 102 -7.05 1.79 -17.46
CA SER A 102 -8.30 2.55 -17.63
C SER A 102 -8.64 2.68 -19.11
N THR A 103 -9.94 2.69 -19.38
CA THR A 103 -10.50 3.01 -20.70
C THR A 103 -10.64 4.51 -20.90
N THR A 104 -10.75 5.27 -19.81
CA THR A 104 -10.82 6.73 -19.83
C THR A 104 -9.44 7.38 -19.65
N ASP A 105 -9.33 8.66 -19.99
CA ASP A 105 -8.09 9.44 -19.79
C ASP A 105 -7.97 10.05 -18.40
N ARG A 106 -8.74 9.58 -17.42
CA ARG A 106 -8.74 10.15 -16.08
C ARG A 106 -7.37 10.02 -15.41
N VAL A 107 -6.85 8.80 -15.34
CA VAL A 107 -5.55 8.51 -14.72
C VAL A 107 -4.43 9.22 -15.47
N GLU A 108 -4.41 9.12 -16.81
CA GLU A 108 -3.41 9.79 -17.64
C GLU A 108 -3.34 11.30 -17.39
N ARG A 109 -4.49 11.98 -17.37
CA ARG A 109 -4.55 13.44 -17.14
C ARG A 109 -3.97 13.82 -15.78
N VAL A 110 -4.31 13.08 -14.73
CA VAL A 110 -3.79 13.33 -13.39
C VAL A 110 -2.27 13.09 -13.35
N VAL A 111 -1.80 11.96 -13.86
CA VAL A 111 -0.36 11.61 -13.81
C VAL A 111 0.47 12.61 -14.62
N LYS A 112 0.00 13.02 -15.80
CA LYS A 112 0.70 14.00 -16.65
C LYS A 112 0.78 15.41 -16.06
N ALA A 113 -0.03 15.73 -15.05
CA ALA A 113 0.06 17.00 -14.35
C ALA A 113 1.26 17.06 -13.37
N TRP A 114 1.89 15.91 -13.06
CA TRP A 114 3.07 15.85 -12.20
C TRP A 114 4.35 15.93 -13.04
N GLU A 115 5.08 17.03 -12.92
CA GLU A 115 6.38 17.23 -13.60
C GLU A 115 7.56 16.64 -12.80
N ASP A 116 7.43 15.40 -12.31
CA ASP A 116 8.50 14.71 -11.59
C ASP A 116 9.07 13.56 -12.44
N LYS A 117 10.38 13.61 -12.70
CA LYS A 117 11.12 12.62 -13.50
C LYS A 117 11.11 11.21 -12.90
N ARG A 118 10.76 11.06 -11.62
CA ARG A 118 10.62 9.77 -10.94
C ARG A 118 9.33 9.07 -11.34
N VAL A 119 8.35 9.77 -11.90
CA VAL A 119 7.05 9.21 -12.27
C VAL A 119 7.09 8.68 -13.71
N MET A 120 6.79 7.40 -13.87
CA MET A 120 6.67 6.73 -15.16
C MET A 120 5.24 6.25 -15.37
N TYR A 121 4.59 6.81 -16.39
CA TYR A 121 3.25 6.40 -16.81
C TYR A 121 3.30 5.41 -17.98
N ARG A 122 2.49 4.35 -17.89
CA ARG A 122 2.31 3.35 -18.94
C ARG A 122 0.84 3.00 -19.12
N ARG A 123 0.25 3.42 -20.24
CA ARG A 123 -1.07 2.95 -20.67
C ARG A 123 -0.98 1.48 -21.11
N LEU A 124 -1.83 0.63 -20.54
CA LEU A 124 -2.00 -0.76 -20.95
C LEU A 124 -3.08 -0.86 -22.02
N LYS A 125 -2.94 -1.84 -22.93
CA LYS A 125 -3.89 -2.03 -24.05
C LYS A 125 -5.28 -2.41 -23.59
N GLN A 126 -5.37 -3.16 -22.49
CA GLN A 126 -6.62 -3.64 -21.91
C GLN A 126 -6.38 -3.99 -20.44
N ASN A 127 -7.45 -3.99 -19.65
CA ASN A 127 -7.41 -4.50 -18.28
C ASN A 127 -7.38 -6.04 -18.29
N THR A 128 -6.31 -6.61 -17.73
CA THR A 128 -6.10 -8.07 -17.65
C THR A 128 -6.04 -8.59 -16.22
N GLY A 129 -6.53 -7.81 -15.26
CA GLY A 129 -6.48 -8.13 -13.83
C GLY A 129 -5.24 -7.58 -13.14
N ILE A 130 -5.30 -7.53 -11.81
CA ILE A 130 -4.27 -6.86 -10.99
C ILE A 130 -2.90 -7.51 -11.17
N SER A 131 -2.82 -8.84 -11.13
CA SER A 131 -1.55 -9.56 -11.33
C SER A 131 -0.88 -9.22 -12.65
N SER A 132 -1.65 -9.26 -13.74
CA SER A 132 -1.11 -9.01 -15.08
C SER A 132 -0.72 -7.54 -15.25
N ASN A 133 -1.53 -6.60 -14.75
CA ASN A 133 -1.21 -5.18 -14.80
C ASN A 133 0.04 -4.86 -13.95
N THR A 134 0.22 -5.50 -12.79
CA THR A 134 1.43 -5.40 -11.96
C THR A 134 2.65 -5.98 -12.67
N ASN A 135 2.53 -7.14 -13.32
CA ASN A 135 3.61 -7.70 -14.15
C ASN A 135 4.03 -6.71 -15.25
N GLN A 136 3.07 -6.02 -15.86
CA GLN A 136 3.36 -4.99 -16.86
C GLN A 136 4.15 -3.81 -16.28
N ALA A 137 3.83 -3.36 -15.06
CA ALA A 137 4.61 -2.34 -14.35
C ALA A 137 6.04 -2.84 -14.02
N LEU A 138 6.14 -4.07 -13.53
CA LEU A 138 7.38 -4.69 -13.08
C LEU A 138 8.45 -4.81 -14.18
N MET A 139 8.05 -4.91 -15.45
CA MET A 139 8.99 -4.92 -16.58
C MET A 139 9.79 -3.61 -16.71
N TYR A 140 9.25 -2.49 -16.21
CA TYR A 140 9.91 -1.18 -16.27
C TYR A 140 10.70 -0.86 -14.98
N ALA A 141 10.63 -1.72 -13.97
CA ALA A 141 11.32 -1.53 -12.71
C ALA A 141 12.85 -1.61 -12.89
N THR A 142 13.57 -0.64 -12.34
CA THR A 142 15.02 -0.54 -12.35
C THR A 142 15.63 -0.45 -10.95
N GLY A 143 14.83 -0.27 -9.91
CA GLY A 143 15.26 -0.26 -8.51
C GLY A 143 15.82 -1.61 -8.05
N ASP A 144 16.55 -1.60 -6.95
CA ASP A 144 17.07 -2.80 -6.31
C ASP A 144 15.95 -3.64 -5.69
N TYR A 145 14.92 -2.95 -5.18
CA TYR A 145 13.70 -3.52 -4.64
C TYR A 145 12.47 -2.96 -5.35
N ALA A 146 11.45 -3.79 -5.53
CA ALA A 146 10.15 -3.39 -6.03
C ALA A 146 9.13 -3.44 -4.89
N GLY A 147 8.35 -2.38 -4.73
CA GLY A 147 7.26 -2.26 -3.76
C GLY A 147 5.90 -2.28 -4.43
N LEU A 148 4.91 -2.88 -3.79
CA LEU A 148 3.53 -2.92 -4.27
C LEU A 148 2.70 -1.86 -3.56
N LEU A 149 2.01 -1.02 -4.33
CA LEU A 149 1.12 0.01 -3.78
C LEU A 149 -0.15 0.07 -4.60
N ASP A 150 -1.29 0.07 -3.91
CA ASP A 150 -2.59 0.20 -4.56
C ASP A 150 -2.85 1.66 -4.93
N HIS A 151 -3.56 1.87 -6.03
CA HIS A 151 -3.77 3.19 -6.62
C HIS A 151 -4.59 4.15 -5.75
N ASP A 152 -5.21 3.64 -4.69
CA ASP A 152 -6.02 4.35 -3.71
C ASP A 152 -5.51 4.27 -2.26
N ASP A 153 -4.30 3.74 -2.08
CA ASP A 153 -3.59 3.76 -0.80
C ASP A 153 -2.53 4.88 -0.75
N ILE A 154 -2.06 5.17 0.46
CA ILE A 154 -1.00 6.14 0.73
C ILE A 154 0.10 5.50 1.57
N LEU A 155 1.33 5.96 1.38
CA LEU A 155 2.45 5.60 2.25
C LEU A 155 2.61 6.60 3.40
N ALA A 156 2.96 6.09 4.59
CA ALA A 156 3.46 6.94 5.67
C ALA A 156 4.73 7.69 5.21
N PRO A 157 4.95 8.95 5.62
CA PRO A 157 6.03 9.81 5.07
C PRO A 157 7.45 9.24 5.18
N ASP A 158 7.67 8.33 6.12
CA ASP A 158 8.93 7.67 6.45
C ASP A 158 9.03 6.22 5.94
N ALA A 159 7.97 5.67 5.33
CA ALA A 159 7.86 4.26 4.99
C ALA A 159 9.07 3.75 4.19
N LEU A 160 9.48 4.46 3.13
CA LEU A 160 10.62 4.05 2.31
C LEU A 160 11.97 4.25 3.00
N TYR A 161 12.08 5.22 3.92
CA TYR A 161 13.30 5.40 4.71
C TYR A 161 13.50 4.22 5.66
N GLU A 162 12.47 3.79 6.38
CA GLU A 162 12.55 2.66 7.31
C GLU A 162 12.95 1.36 6.58
N MET A 163 12.39 1.13 5.39
CA MET A 163 12.81 0.01 4.53
C MET A 163 14.28 0.14 4.12
N ALA A 164 14.71 1.33 3.68
CA ALA A 164 16.09 1.56 3.24
C ALA A 164 17.11 1.41 4.38
N ALA A 165 16.80 1.94 5.56
CA ALA A 165 17.64 1.87 6.75
C ALA A 165 17.84 0.41 7.18
N CYS A 166 16.76 -0.38 7.21
CA CYS A 166 16.84 -1.82 7.50
C CYS A 166 17.70 -2.56 6.47
N ILE A 167 17.50 -2.30 5.17
CA ILE A 167 18.32 -2.89 4.11
C ILE A 167 19.80 -2.53 4.29
N ASN A 168 20.10 -1.26 4.49
CA ASN A 168 21.47 -0.77 4.65
C ASN A 168 22.16 -1.38 5.88
N GLU A 169 21.45 -1.46 7.02
CA GLU A 169 21.94 -2.09 8.24
C GLU A 169 22.28 -3.57 8.03
N LYS A 170 21.39 -4.33 7.39
CA LYS A 170 21.58 -5.77 7.14
C LYS A 170 22.63 -6.05 6.08
N GLU A 171 22.70 -5.25 5.01
CA GLU A 171 23.76 -5.38 4.01
C GLU A 171 25.15 -5.07 4.61
N GLY A 172 25.24 -4.13 5.55
CA GLY A 172 26.45 -3.90 6.35
C GLY A 172 26.90 -5.10 7.21
N GLN A 173 25.96 -6.00 7.52
CA GLN A 173 26.21 -7.26 8.22
C GLN A 173 26.44 -8.44 7.26
N GLY A 174 26.48 -8.19 5.94
CA GLY A 174 26.61 -9.23 4.90
C GLY A 174 25.31 -10.01 4.66
N ILE A 175 24.17 -9.52 5.13
CA ILE A 175 22.85 -10.16 4.98
C ILE A 175 22.09 -9.47 3.85
N SER A 176 21.74 -10.22 2.80
CA SER A 176 20.91 -9.71 1.70
C SER A 176 19.45 -10.07 1.92
N LEU A 177 18.64 -9.08 2.32
CA LEU A 177 17.21 -9.25 2.50
C LEU A 177 16.52 -9.49 1.16
N GLN A 178 15.62 -10.47 1.11
CA GLN A 178 14.84 -10.78 -0.09
C GLN A 178 13.48 -10.09 -0.11
N LEU A 179 12.89 -9.86 1.07
CA LEU A 179 11.57 -9.28 1.27
C LEU A 179 11.52 -8.54 2.60
N LEU A 180 10.83 -7.40 2.63
CA LEU A 180 10.49 -6.63 3.82
C LEU A 180 9.00 -6.26 3.78
N TYR A 181 8.38 -6.11 4.94
CA TYR A 181 7.00 -5.66 5.07
C TYR A 181 6.83 -4.78 6.30
N SER A 182 5.84 -3.88 6.27
CA SER A 182 5.47 -3.01 7.37
C SER A 182 4.10 -3.36 7.93
N ASP A 183 3.80 -2.79 9.09
CA ASP A 183 2.43 -2.63 9.58
C ASP A 183 1.63 -1.73 8.63
N GLU A 184 0.31 -1.75 8.78
CA GLU A 184 -0.64 -0.95 8.00
C GLU A 184 -1.81 -0.46 8.86
N ASP A 185 -2.38 0.68 8.47
CA ASP A 185 -3.58 1.25 9.05
C ASP A 185 -4.61 1.49 7.95
N LYS A 186 -5.88 1.59 8.36
CA LYS A 186 -6.91 2.19 7.50
C LYS A 186 -7.08 3.65 7.86
N CYS A 187 -7.21 4.49 6.85
CA CYS A 187 -7.57 5.89 7.03
C CYS A 187 -8.95 6.18 6.42
N ASP A 188 -9.56 7.28 6.85
CA ASP A 188 -10.69 7.86 6.13
C ASP A 188 -10.21 8.67 4.91
N GLN A 189 -11.15 9.05 4.03
CA GLN A 189 -10.80 9.75 2.79
C GLN A 189 -10.04 11.07 3.02
N GLY A 190 -10.27 11.73 4.16
CA GLY A 190 -9.58 12.97 4.52
C GLY A 190 -8.20 12.76 5.15
N GLN A 191 -7.81 11.51 5.45
CA GLN A 191 -6.58 11.16 6.16
C GLN A 191 -6.49 11.82 7.56
N GLU A 192 -7.64 12.14 8.15
CA GLU A 192 -7.75 12.80 9.46
C GLU A 192 -7.85 11.78 10.59
N ARG A 193 -8.38 10.59 10.27
CA ARG A 193 -8.57 9.51 11.23
C ARG A 193 -8.04 8.19 10.70
N TYR A 194 -7.21 7.56 11.53
CA TYR A 194 -6.67 6.22 11.34
C TYR A 194 -7.36 5.24 12.30
N PHE A 195 -7.59 4.01 11.85
CA PHE A 195 -8.31 2.97 12.60
C PHE A 195 -7.99 1.57 12.07
N GLU A 196 -8.34 0.53 12.85
CA GLU A 196 -8.09 -0.87 12.47
C GLU A 196 -6.60 -1.14 12.17
N VAL A 197 -5.72 -0.73 13.10
CA VAL A 197 -4.26 -0.96 13.01
C VAL A 197 -3.98 -2.45 12.86
N HIS A 198 -3.29 -2.81 11.81
CA HIS A 198 -2.81 -4.17 11.58
C HIS A 198 -1.31 -4.23 11.88
N ARG A 199 -1.02 -4.51 13.16
CA ARG A 199 0.35 -4.78 13.63
C ARG A 199 0.71 -6.21 13.28
N LYS A 200 1.64 -6.38 12.35
CA LYS A 200 2.08 -7.68 11.86
C LYS A 200 3.16 -8.21 12.79
N PRO A 201 3.16 -9.52 13.08
CA PRO A 201 4.24 -10.12 13.87
C PRO A 201 5.54 -10.14 13.06
N ASP A 202 6.63 -10.48 13.76
CA ASP A 202 7.83 -11.01 13.10
C ASP A 202 7.48 -12.19 12.17
N PHE A 203 8.36 -12.45 11.20
CA PHE A 203 8.10 -13.46 10.17
C PHE A 203 7.68 -14.80 10.78
N ASN A 204 6.45 -15.22 10.46
CA ASN A 204 5.85 -16.43 10.95
C ASN A 204 5.31 -17.23 9.76
N LEU A 205 6.05 -18.27 9.40
CA LEU A 205 5.72 -19.11 8.25
C LEU A 205 4.37 -19.83 8.42
N ASP A 206 4.08 -20.35 9.62
CA ASP A 206 2.83 -21.08 9.88
C ASP A 206 1.61 -20.15 9.75
N LEU A 207 1.75 -18.90 10.24
CA LEU A 207 0.72 -17.89 10.05
C LEU A 207 0.56 -17.54 8.58
N LEU A 208 1.66 -17.34 7.84
CA LEU A 208 1.59 -17.02 6.41
C LEU A 208 0.90 -18.12 5.59
N LEU A 209 1.13 -19.39 5.94
CA LEU A 209 0.52 -20.54 5.26
C LEU A 209 -0.97 -20.70 5.58
N SER A 210 -1.45 -20.10 6.68
CA SER A 210 -2.85 -20.20 7.12
C SER A 210 -3.66 -18.92 6.91
N ASN A 211 -2.99 -17.77 6.84
CA ASN A 211 -3.57 -16.46 6.66
C ASN A 211 -2.59 -15.54 5.94
N ASN A 212 -3.04 -14.88 4.87
CA ASN A 212 -2.25 -13.83 4.24
C ASN A 212 -2.20 -12.59 5.13
N TYR A 213 -1.18 -12.48 5.97
CA TYR A 213 -0.98 -11.32 6.86
C TYR A 213 0.03 -10.31 6.29
N ILE A 214 0.78 -10.67 5.24
CA ILE A 214 1.71 -9.77 4.55
C ILE A 214 0.97 -9.16 3.35
N CYS A 215 0.21 -8.09 3.63
CA CYS A 215 -0.49 -7.30 2.62
C CYS A 215 0.33 -6.05 2.26
N HIS A 216 -0.11 -4.87 2.70
CA HIS A 216 0.50 -3.58 2.39
C HIS A 216 1.28 -3.06 3.62
N PHE A 217 2.32 -2.27 3.52
CA PHE A 217 3.20 -2.11 2.39
C PHE A 217 4.32 -3.18 2.45
N MET A 218 4.74 -3.69 1.31
CA MET A 218 5.83 -4.66 1.22
C MET A 218 6.75 -4.37 0.04
N VAL A 219 8.03 -4.69 0.20
CA VAL A 219 9.05 -4.59 -0.84
C VAL A 219 9.78 -5.92 -0.98
N MET A 220 10.17 -6.27 -2.20
CA MET A 220 10.93 -7.49 -2.50
C MET A 220 12.10 -7.13 -3.42
N LYS A 221 13.22 -7.85 -3.33
CA LYS A 221 14.30 -7.75 -4.32
C LYS A 221 13.69 -7.86 -5.72
N ARG A 222 13.94 -6.83 -6.55
CA ARG A 222 13.26 -6.71 -7.85
C ARG A 222 13.47 -7.95 -8.71
N GLN A 223 14.69 -8.48 -8.74
CA GLN A 223 15.04 -9.67 -9.53
C GLN A 223 14.21 -10.88 -9.12
N LEU A 224 14.05 -11.11 -7.81
CA LEU A 224 13.21 -12.19 -7.29
C LEU A 224 11.74 -11.99 -7.68
N MET A 225 11.22 -10.76 -7.57
CA MET A 225 9.85 -10.46 -7.99
C MET A 225 9.67 -10.70 -9.50
N GLN A 226 10.67 -10.39 -10.32
CA GLN A 226 10.67 -10.63 -11.77
C GLN A 226 10.74 -12.11 -12.14
N GLU A 227 11.48 -12.92 -11.38
CA GLU A 227 11.51 -14.38 -11.57
C GLU A 227 10.18 -15.04 -11.19
N LEU A 228 9.57 -14.60 -10.08
CA LEU A 228 8.35 -15.22 -9.55
C LEU A 228 7.10 -14.80 -10.34
N THR A 229 6.99 -13.52 -10.68
CA THR A 229 5.81 -12.88 -11.30
C THR A 229 4.50 -13.08 -10.53
N PHE A 230 3.48 -12.29 -10.88
CA PHE A 230 2.14 -12.40 -10.30
C PHE A 230 1.25 -13.31 -11.15
N ARG A 231 0.47 -14.17 -10.48
CA ARG A 231 -0.37 -15.17 -11.14
C ARG A 231 -1.82 -14.69 -11.20
N SER A 232 -2.34 -14.45 -12.41
CA SER A 232 -3.74 -14.00 -12.60
C SER A 232 -4.81 -14.94 -12.04
N VAL A 233 -4.49 -16.23 -11.83
CA VAL A 233 -5.40 -17.18 -11.16
C VAL A 233 -5.66 -16.85 -9.69
N CYS A 234 -4.84 -15.99 -9.09
CA CYS A 234 -4.94 -15.54 -7.71
C CYS A 234 -5.58 -14.14 -7.57
N ASP A 235 -6.05 -13.53 -8.66
CA ASP A 235 -6.67 -12.20 -8.60
C ASP A 235 -7.95 -12.24 -7.75
N GLY A 236 -8.01 -11.40 -6.71
CA GLY A 236 -9.16 -11.30 -5.79
C GLY A 236 -9.26 -12.40 -4.73
N ALA A 237 -8.20 -13.20 -4.56
CA ALA A 237 -8.06 -14.20 -3.49
C ALA A 237 -7.86 -13.56 -2.11
#